data_AF-A0A845C675-F1
#
_entry.id   AF-A0A845C675-F1
#
_cell.length_a   1.000
_cell.length_b   1.000
_cell.length_c   1.000
_cell.angle_alpha   90.00
_cell.angle_beta   90.00
_cell.angle_gamma   90.00
#
_symmetry.space_group_name_H-M   'P 1'
#
loop_
_entity.id
_entity.type
_entity.pdbx_description
1 polymer ?
#
loop_
_entity_poly.entity_id
_entity_poly.type
_entity_poly.pdbx_seq_one_letter_code
_entity_poly.pdbx_strand_id
1 'polypeptide(L)'
;MSTQQNIHVVDLLFDMENPRLADSLSDQLSILQAIASHQGKRLRYLAEDIVKFGLNPSDLFIVMASTTNDNHYIVLEGNRRLAALRALHNPTAVMEAVPSSIFNAFTRLRDSYLEISITTIPCIVTENRVAARHWIELKHTGQMQGAGTVLWGTQESSRFRAQATKYPELHIQALDFLQARGDITSQFRSNFPATTLKRLIDTPMVRTKMGLDRKGQQLARLGEEDDVVKI
;
A
#
# COMPACT_ATOMS: atom_id res chain seq x y z
N MET A 1 -18.05 22.33 6.05
CA MET A 1 -16.76 22.45 6.77
C MET A 1 -16.35 21.08 7.26
N SER A 2 -15.06 20.81 7.42
CA SER A 2 -14.56 19.56 8.02
C SER A 2 -13.74 19.88 9.26
N THR A 3 -13.83 19.04 10.28
CA THR A 3 -13.11 19.21 11.54
C THR A 3 -12.31 17.95 11.85
N GLN A 4 -11.15 18.12 12.49
CA GLN A 4 -10.35 16.98 12.93
C GLN A 4 -10.71 16.62 14.39
N GLN A 5 -10.96 15.34 14.65
CA GLN A 5 -11.32 14.83 15.96
C GLN A 5 -10.66 13.47 16.19
N ASN A 6 -10.21 13.20 17.42
CA ASN A 6 -9.84 11.85 17.83
C ASN A 6 -11.10 11.11 18.26
N ILE A 7 -11.41 9.99 17.61
CA ILE A 7 -12.63 9.20 17.85
C ILE A 7 -12.21 7.82 18.35
N HIS A 8 -12.93 7.28 19.35
CA HIS A 8 -12.65 5.93 19.80
C HIS A 8 -12.98 4.92 18.71
N VAL A 9 -12.12 3.91 18.55
CA VAL A 9 -12.31 2.87 17.53
C VAL A 9 -13.64 2.15 17.70
N VAL A 10 -14.15 2.05 18.94
CA VAL A 10 -15.43 1.40 19.25
C VAL A 10 -16.64 2.17 18.71
N ASP A 11 -16.54 3.51 18.62
CA ASP A 11 -17.61 4.41 18.16
C ASP A 11 -17.67 4.49 16.61
N LEU A 12 -16.73 3.85 15.93
CA LEU A 12 -16.67 3.81 14.47
C LEU A 12 -17.48 2.65 13.91
N LEU A 13 -18.36 2.98 12.98
CA LEU A 13 -19.21 2.09 12.22
C LEU A 13 -18.69 1.99 10.78
N PHE A 14 -18.75 0.80 10.19
CA PHE A 14 -18.58 0.62 8.76
C PHE A 14 -19.71 1.29 8.00
N ASP A 15 -19.38 1.83 6.81
CA ASP A 15 -20.37 2.34 5.87
C ASP A 15 -21.14 1.18 5.21
N MET A 16 -22.47 1.24 5.28
CA MET A 16 -23.37 0.27 4.63
C MET A 16 -23.36 0.42 3.10
N GLU A 17 -22.97 1.60 2.59
CA GLU A 17 -22.84 1.90 1.16
C GLU A 17 -21.40 1.70 0.66
N ASN A 18 -20.62 0.84 1.30
CA ASN A 18 -19.21 0.63 0.94
C ASN A 18 -19.07 0.08 -0.49
N PRO A 19 -18.45 0.82 -1.44
CA PRO A 19 -18.38 0.42 -2.85
C PRO A 19 -17.60 -0.87 -3.12
N ARG A 20 -16.92 -1.43 -2.10
CA ARG A 20 -16.21 -2.71 -2.20
C ARG A 20 -17.13 -3.91 -2.00
N LEU A 21 -18.35 -3.69 -1.54
CA LEU A 21 -19.33 -4.74 -1.27
C LEU A 21 -20.40 -4.69 -2.36
N ALA A 22 -20.71 -5.85 -2.94
CA ALA A 22 -21.71 -5.96 -4.01
C ALA A 22 -23.15 -5.82 -3.46
N ASP A 23 -23.37 -6.27 -2.23
CA ASP A 23 -24.67 -6.27 -1.57
C ASP A 23 -24.72 -5.27 -0.42
N SER A 24 -25.87 -4.62 -0.25
CA SER A 24 -26.17 -3.85 0.95
C SER A 24 -26.39 -4.82 2.12
N LEU A 25 -25.35 -5.01 2.91
CA LEU A 25 -25.41 -5.79 4.15
C LEU A 25 -26.05 -4.94 5.24
N SER A 26 -26.78 -5.57 6.17
CA SER A 26 -27.58 -4.88 7.19
C SER A 26 -26.91 -4.80 8.58
N ASP A 27 -25.81 -5.53 8.79
CA ASP A 27 -25.11 -5.56 10.08
C ASP A 27 -23.58 -5.40 9.97
N GLN A 28 -22.98 -4.88 11.04
CA GLN A 28 -21.57 -4.54 11.11
C GLN A 28 -20.65 -5.76 11.05
N LEU A 29 -21.09 -6.92 11.56
CA LEU A 29 -20.30 -8.15 11.53
C LEU A 29 -20.23 -8.70 10.12
N SER A 30 -21.35 -8.75 9.40
CA SER A 30 -21.40 -9.15 8.00
C SER A 30 -20.54 -8.24 7.13
N ILE A 31 -20.54 -6.92 7.37
CA ILE A 31 -19.66 -5.99 6.65
C ILE A 31 -18.18 -6.27 6.93
N LEU A 32 -17.81 -6.46 8.19
CA LEU A 32 -16.44 -6.84 8.56
C LEU A 32 -16.01 -8.13 7.85
N GLN A 33 -16.85 -9.16 7.89
CA GLN A 33 -16.60 -10.46 7.26
C GLN A 33 -16.49 -10.35 5.74
N ALA A 34 -17.38 -9.58 5.11
CA ALA A 34 -17.33 -9.35 3.66
C ALA A 34 -16.06 -8.59 3.25
N ILE A 35 -15.64 -7.56 4.00
CA ILE A 35 -14.36 -6.87 3.78
C ILE A 35 -13.19 -7.85 3.97
N ALA A 36 -13.22 -8.68 5.02
CA ALA A 36 -12.16 -9.64 5.31
C ALA A 36 -12.00 -10.69 4.21
N SER A 37 -13.12 -11.27 3.75
CA SER A 37 -13.16 -12.22 2.64
C SER A 37 -12.66 -11.60 1.34
N HIS A 38 -13.18 -10.44 0.97
CA HIS A 38 -12.76 -9.71 -0.25
C HIS A 38 -11.26 -9.37 -0.23
N GLN A 39 -10.72 -9.01 0.93
CA GLN A 39 -9.32 -8.58 1.05
C GLN A 39 -8.33 -9.73 1.23
N GLY A 40 -8.72 -10.81 1.89
CA GLY A 40 -7.90 -11.98 2.17
C GLY A 40 -6.50 -11.63 2.67
N LYS A 41 -5.46 -12.10 1.97
CA LYS A 41 -4.05 -11.87 2.34
C LYS A 41 -3.68 -10.39 2.44
N ARG A 42 -4.34 -9.49 1.70
CA ARG A 42 -4.08 -8.04 1.78
C ARG A 42 -4.51 -7.45 3.11
N LEU A 43 -5.56 -7.98 3.75
CA LEU A 43 -5.96 -7.55 5.09
C LEU A 43 -4.91 -8.00 6.13
N ARG A 44 -4.40 -9.23 6.01
CA ARG A 44 -3.30 -9.73 6.85
C ARG A 44 -2.07 -8.82 6.76
N TYR A 45 -1.61 -8.49 5.55
CA TYR A 45 -0.45 -7.60 5.40
C TYR A 45 -0.67 -6.22 6.00
N LEU A 46 -1.89 -5.67 5.87
CA LEU A 46 -2.25 -4.41 6.51
C LEU A 46 -2.21 -4.52 8.05
N ALA A 47 -2.69 -5.62 8.61
CA ALA A 47 -2.66 -5.86 10.04
C ALA A 47 -1.22 -6.01 10.58
N GLU A 48 -0.36 -6.73 9.86
CA GLU A 48 1.07 -6.85 10.17
C GLU A 48 1.76 -5.48 10.18
N ASP A 49 1.46 -4.63 9.19
CA ASP A 49 1.98 -3.27 9.10
C ASP A 49 1.51 -2.40 10.27
N ILE A 50 0.21 -2.46 10.62
CA ILE A 50 -0.36 -1.73 11.75
C ILE A 50 0.27 -2.15 13.07
N VAL A 51 0.48 -3.44 13.31
CA VAL A 51 1.14 -3.93 14.53
C VAL A 51 2.60 -3.48 14.58
N LYS A 52 3.29 -3.43 13.44
CA LYS A 52 4.71 -3.09 13.39
C LYS A 52 4.97 -1.58 13.49
N PHE A 53 4.14 -0.77 12.87
CA PHE A 53 4.40 0.66 12.65
C PHE A 53 3.27 1.59 13.12
N GLY A 54 2.14 1.04 13.55
CA GLY A 54 0.93 1.80 13.82
C GLY A 54 0.16 2.16 12.54
N LEU A 55 -0.87 2.98 12.69
CA LEU A 55 -1.61 3.53 11.54
C LEU A 55 -0.78 4.60 10.84
N ASN A 56 -0.84 4.64 9.50
CA ASN A 56 -0.21 5.70 8.73
C ASN A 56 -0.78 7.08 9.13
N PRO A 57 0.01 7.99 9.72
CA PRO A 57 -0.48 9.28 10.19
C PRO A 57 -0.82 10.25 9.04
N SER A 58 -0.31 10.03 7.83
CA SER A 58 -0.63 10.86 6.66
C SER A 58 -1.95 10.50 6.00
N ASP A 59 -2.54 9.35 6.36
CA ASP A 59 -3.79 8.87 5.82
C ASP A 59 -4.84 8.95 6.93
N LEU A 60 -5.62 10.02 6.98
CA LEU A 60 -6.68 10.16 7.99
C LEU A 60 -7.92 9.37 7.60
N PHE A 61 -8.71 8.99 8.60
CA PHE A 61 -10.05 8.47 8.37
C PHE A 61 -10.96 9.63 7.98
N ILE A 62 -11.88 9.40 7.04
CA ILE A 62 -12.96 10.36 6.75
C ILE A 62 -14.26 9.74 7.24
N VAL A 63 -14.96 10.48 8.10
CA VAL A 63 -16.17 10.01 8.76
C VAL A 63 -17.28 11.04 8.67
N MET A 64 -18.51 10.61 8.94
CA MET A 64 -19.65 11.48 9.21
C MET A 64 -20.37 11.00 10.46
N ALA A 65 -21.04 11.88 11.19
CA ALA A 65 -21.86 11.49 12.33
C ALA A 65 -22.97 10.53 11.87
N SER A 66 -23.24 9.49 12.66
CA SER A 66 -24.37 8.60 12.43
C SER A 66 -25.67 9.34 12.74
N THR A 67 -26.68 9.15 11.88
CA THR A 67 -28.03 9.71 12.11
C THR A 67 -28.91 8.80 12.96
N THR A 68 -28.49 7.54 13.16
CA THR A 68 -29.27 6.54 13.90
C THR A 68 -28.68 6.19 15.26
N ASN A 69 -27.37 6.44 15.45
CA ASN A 69 -26.64 6.08 16.65
C ASN A 69 -25.90 7.31 17.18
N ASP A 70 -26.40 7.90 18.26
CA ASP A 70 -25.76 9.05 18.88
C ASP A 70 -24.30 8.73 19.25
N ASN A 71 -23.42 9.73 19.09
CA ASN A 71 -21.98 9.65 19.34
C ASN A 71 -21.20 8.62 18.50
N HIS A 72 -21.83 7.99 17.51
CA HIS A 72 -21.14 7.11 16.56
C HIS A 72 -20.87 7.81 15.24
N TYR A 73 -19.86 7.31 14.52
CA TYR A 73 -19.46 7.87 13.25
C TYR A 73 -19.33 6.77 12.19
N ILE A 74 -19.89 7.05 11.00
CA ILE A 74 -19.83 6.17 9.85
C ILE A 74 -18.53 6.46 9.08
N VAL A 75 -17.71 5.43 8.88
CA VAL A 75 -16.43 5.51 8.18
C VAL A 75 -16.63 5.49 6.66
N LEU A 76 -16.58 6.67 6.05
CA LEU A 76 -16.69 6.85 4.60
C LEU A 76 -15.37 6.47 3.89
N GLU A 77 -14.23 6.75 4.52
CA GLU A 77 -12.91 6.32 4.05
C GLU A 77 -12.04 5.78 5.18
N GLY A 78 -11.40 4.64 4.93
CA GLY A 78 -10.63 3.90 5.95
C GLY A 78 -11.24 2.57 6.36
N ASN A 79 -12.33 2.11 5.72
CA ASN A 79 -13.01 0.84 6.03
C ASN A 79 -12.07 -0.38 6.12
N ARG A 80 -11.07 -0.49 5.24
CA ARG A 80 -10.05 -1.57 5.30
C ARG A 80 -9.22 -1.54 6.58
N ARG A 81 -8.88 -0.34 7.07
CA ARG A 81 -8.11 -0.14 8.29
C ARG A 81 -8.97 -0.41 9.51
N LEU A 82 -10.23 0.06 9.52
CA LEU A 82 -11.18 -0.32 10.56
C LEU A 82 -11.35 -1.84 10.64
N ALA A 83 -11.48 -2.53 9.51
CA ALA A 83 -11.59 -3.99 9.46
C ALA A 83 -10.35 -4.69 10.04
N ALA A 84 -9.14 -4.20 9.71
CA ALA A 84 -7.92 -4.73 10.29
C ALA A 84 -7.86 -4.53 11.82
N LEU A 85 -8.23 -3.33 12.31
CA LEU A 85 -8.27 -3.04 13.75
C LEU A 85 -9.29 -3.91 14.49
N ARG A 86 -10.51 -4.08 13.94
CA ARG A 86 -11.55 -4.93 14.51
C ARG A 86 -11.14 -6.41 14.51
N ALA A 87 -10.51 -6.89 13.43
CA ALA A 87 -9.99 -8.25 13.35
C ALA A 87 -8.80 -8.51 14.28
N LEU A 88 -7.90 -7.53 14.48
CA LEU A 88 -6.82 -7.61 15.47
C LEU A 88 -7.37 -7.63 16.89
N HIS A 89 -8.35 -6.78 17.19
CA HIS A 89 -8.99 -6.72 18.50
C HIS A 89 -9.85 -7.95 18.81
N ASN A 90 -10.48 -8.56 17.80
CA ASN A 90 -11.25 -9.80 17.95
C ASN A 90 -11.12 -10.70 16.72
N PRO A 91 -10.09 -11.58 16.66
CA PRO A 91 -9.87 -12.45 15.51
C PRO A 91 -11.03 -13.40 15.20
N THR A 92 -11.82 -13.81 16.20
CA THR A 92 -12.94 -14.74 15.98
C THR A 92 -14.04 -14.13 15.12
N ALA A 93 -14.18 -12.80 15.08
CA ALA A 93 -15.16 -12.11 14.25
C ALA A 93 -14.96 -12.36 12.75
N VAL A 94 -13.74 -12.70 12.32
CA VAL A 94 -13.40 -12.98 10.91
C VAL A 94 -13.11 -14.45 10.65
N MET A 95 -13.25 -15.33 11.65
CA MET A 95 -12.89 -16.76 11.55
C MET A 95 -13.56 -17.46 10.35
N GLU A 96 -14.87 -17.28 10.21
CA GLU A 96 -15.67 -17.89 9.13
C GLU A 96 -15.47 -17.21 7.77
N ALA A 97 -14.87 -16.01 7.76
CA ALA A 97 -14.73 -15.19 6.56
C ALA A 97 -13.38 -15.34 5.87
N VAL A 98 -12.38 -15.95 6.52
CA VAL A 98 -11.02 -16.05 5.99
C VAL A 98 -10.46 -17.46 6.15
N PRO A 99 -9.55 -17.91 5.27
CA PRO A 99 -8.82 -19.16 5.44
C PRO A 99 -8.12 -19.26 6.80
N SER A 100 -8.00 -20.48 7.34
CA SER A 100 -7.37 -20.73 8.64
C SER A 100 -5.95 -20.18 8.75
N SER A 101 -5.20 -20.11 7.65
CA SER A 101 -3.86 -19.50 7.63
C SER A 101 -3.87 -18.00 7.93
N ILE A 102 -4.89 -17.27 7.47
CA ILE A 102 -5.08 -15.84 7.74
C ILE A 102 -5.62 -15.65 9.15
N PHE A 103 -6.63 -16.44 9.55
CA PHE A 103 -7.16 -16.42 10.91
C PHE A 103 -6.04 -16.64 11.95
N ASN A 104 -5.22 -17.68 11.77
CA ASN A 104 -4.08 -17.96 12.64
C ASN A 104 -3.05 -16.81 12.67
N ALA A 105 -2.92 -16.04 11.59
CA ALA A 105 -2.06 -14.86 11.59
C ALA A 105 -2.64 -13.75 12.47
N PHE A 106 -3.95 -13.46 12.38
CA PHE A 106 -4.62 -12.49 13.26
C PHE A 106 -4.53 -12.90 14.73
N THR A 107 -4.71 -14.19 15.03
CA THR A 107 -4.57 -14.70 16.40
C THR A 107 -3.16 -14.47 16.95
N ARG A 108 -2.12 -14.69 16.16
CA ARG A 108 -0.73 -14.40 16.58
C ARG A 108 -0.44 -12.91 16.74
N LEU A 109 -1.02 -12.07 15.88
CA LEU A 109 -0.82 -10.62 15.92
C LEU A 109 -1.59 -9.93 17.05
N ARG A 110 -2.65 -10.58 17.56
CA ARG A 110 -3.51 -10.04 18.63
C ARG A 110 -2.70 -9.60 19.85
N ASP A 111 -1.82 -10.45 20.36
CA ASP A 111 -1.14 -10.17 21.62
C ASP A 111 -0.25 -8.92 21.50
N SER A 112 0.54 -8.82 20.43
CA SER A 112 1.31 -7.61 20.11
C SER A 112 0.42 -6.39 19.86
N TYR A 113 -0.75 -6.56 19.27
CA TYR A 113 -1.71 -5.46 19.09
C TYR A 113 -2.28 -4.96 20.42
N LEU A 114 -2.57 -5.86 21.37
CA LEU A 114 -3.08 -5.50 22.69
C LEU A 114 -2.04 -4.73 23.52
N GLU A 115 -0.75 -4.95 23.32
CA GLU A 115 0.30 -4.13 23.93
C GLU A 115 0.30 -2.69 23.41
N ILE A 116 0.02 -2.49 22.12
CA ILE A 116 -0.05 -1.16 21.50
C ILE A 116 -1.36 -0.44 21.84
N SER A 117 -2.47 -1.20 21.89
CA SER A 117 -3.81 -0.73 22.28
C SER A 117 -4.25 0.57 21.58
N ILE A 118 -4.40 0.53 20.26
CA ILE A 118 -4.97 1.66 19.50
C ILE A 118 -6.45 1.84 19.90
N THR A 119 -6.70 2.81 20.77
CA THR A 119 -8.04 3.09 21.34
C THR A 119 -8.75 4.24 20.63
N THR A 120 -8.00 5.25 20.19
CA THR A 120 -8.51 6.41 19.45
C THR A 120 -7.76 6.60 18.15
N ILE A 121 -8.43 7.09 17.12
CA ILE A 121 -7.82 7.43 15.84
C ILE A 121 -8.19 8.84 15.40
N PRO A 122 -7.26 9.57 14.75
CA PRO A 122 -7.56 10.88 14.18
C PRO A 122 -8.44 10.72 12.94
N CYS A 123 -9.58 11.40 12.98
CA CYS A 123 -10.60 11.39 11.93
C CYS A 123 -10.88 12.82 11.46
N ILE A 124 -11.17 12.95 10.17
CA ILE A 124 -11.79 14.12 9.59
C ILE A 124 -13.30 13.88 9.58
N VAL A 125 -14.03 14.66 10.38
CA VAL A 125 -15.48 14.65 10.43
C VAL A 125 -16.01 15.59 9.36
N THR A 126 -16.87 15.05 8.50
CA THR A 126 -17.55 15.77 7.43
C THR A 126 -19.04 15.88 7.74
N GLU A 127 -19.67 16.94 7.25
CA GLU A 127 -21.10 17.19 7.46
C GLU A 127 -21.98 16.06 6.89
N ASN A 128 -21.60 15.51 5.74
CA ASN A 128 -22.32 14.46 5.05
C ASN A 128 -21.42 13.78 4.02
N ARG A 129 -21.92 12.67 3.45
CA ARG A 129 -21.22 11.91 2.40
C ARG A 129 -20.85 12.75 1.17
N VAL A 130 -21.69 13.72 0.79
CA VAL A 130 -21.42 14.60 -0.38
C VAL A 130 -20.18 15.44 -0.14
N ALA A 131 -20.00 16.00 1.07
CA ALA A 131 -18.82 16.76 1.44
C ALA A 131 -17.53 15.91 1.46
N ALA A 132 -17.64 14.62 1.76
CA ALA A 132 -16.50 13.69 1.72
C ALA A 132 -16.14 13.21 0.30
N ARG A 133 -17.13 13.15 -0.61
CA ARG A 133 -17.02 12.51 -1.91
C ARG A 133 -15.81 12.96 -2.73
N HIS A 134 -15.58 14.27 -2.82
CA HIS A 134 -14.46 14.82 -3.58
C HIS A 134 -13.11 14.23 -3.14
N TRP A 135 -12.86 14.18 -1.83
CA TRP A 135 -11.60 13.68 -1.27
C TRP A 135 -11.44 12.17 -1.45
N ILE A 136 -12.55 11.44 -1.34
CA ILE A 136 -12.59 9.98 -1.56
C ILE A 136 -12.29 9.67 -3.03
N GLU A 137 -12.88 10.43 -3.97
CA GLU A 137 -12.62 10.29 -5.40
C GLU A 137 -11.14 10.55 -5.71
N LEU A 138 -10.57 11.68 -5.28
CA LEU A 138 -9.15 11.98 -5.49
C LEU A 138 -8.19 10.88 -5.00
N LYS A 139 -8.61 10.13 -3.97
CA LYS A 139 -7.81 9.05 -3.39
C LYS A 139 -7.95 7.72 -4.13
N HIS A 140 -9.12 7.40 -4.69
CA HIS A 140 -9.41 6.07 -5.24
C HIS A 140 -9.58 6.01 -6.76
N THR A 141 -9.90 7.11 -7.45
CA THR A 141 -10.19 7.09 -8.90
C THR A 141 -8.99 7.44 -9.78
N GLY A 142 -7.79 7.46 -9.20
CA GLY A 142 -6.53 7.67 -9.91
C GLY A 142 -6.08 9.13 -9.89
N GLN A 143 -5.32 9.52 -10.91
CA GLN A 143 -4.56 10.78 -10.87
C GLN A 143 -5.42 12.03 -11.08
N MET A 144 -6.62 11.93 -11.67
CA MET A 144 -7.53 13.07 -11.90
C MET A 144 -6.82 14.30 -12.49
N GLN A 145 -6.17 14.14 -13.65
CA GLN A 145 -5.33 15.18 -14.28
C GLN A 145 -4.21 15.75 -13.38
N GLY A 146 -3.77 14.98 -12.38
CA GLY A 146 -2.74 15.37 -11.41
C GLY A 146 -3.29 15.87 -10.06
N ALA A 147 -4.60 16.03 -9.89
CA ALA A 147 -5.20 16.42 -8.60
C ALA A 147 -5.18 15.29 -7.56
N GLY A 148 -5.27 14.03 -8.03
CA GLY A 148 -5.16 12.83 -7.20
C GLY A 148 -3.72 12.37 -7.03
N THR A 149 -3.50 11.33 -6.24
CA THR A 149 -2.14 10.83 -5.98
C THR A 149 -1.51 10.23 -7.25
N VAL A 150 -0.39 10.80 -7.70
CA VAL A 150 0.45 10.27 -8.78
C VAL A 150 1.41 9.22 -8.21
N LEU A 151 1.14 7.94 -8.48
CA LEU A 151 2.02 6.85 -8.08
C LEU A 151 3.39 7.00 -8.75
N TRP A 152 4.44 6.75 -7.97
CA TRP A 152 5.81 6.67 -8.48
C TRP A 152 5.98 5.53 -9.48
N GLY A 153 6.69 5.82 -10.56
CA GLY A 153 7.15 4.82 -11.51
C GLY A 153 8.30 3.98 -10.94
N THR A 154 8.84 3.10 -11.78
CA THR A 154 9.93 2.20 -11.38
C THR A 154 11.19 2.97 -10.99
N GLN A 155 11.51 4.05 -11.72
CA GLN A 155 12.72 4.85 -11.48
C GLN A 155 12.62 5.63 -10.18
N GLU A 156 11.52 6.34 -9.94
CA GLU A 156 11.27 7.12 -8.72
C GLU A 156 11.25 6.20 -7.50
N SER A 157 10.54 5.06 -7.60
CA SER A 157 10.49 4.06 -6.53
C SER A 157 11.88 3.49 -6.21
N SER A 158 12.70 3.24 -7.22
CA SER A 158 14.06 2.74 -7.03
C SER A 158 14.96 3.77 -6.36
N ARG A 159 14.87 5.04 -6.78
CA ARG A 159 15.62 6.15 -6.16
C ARG A 159 15.23 6.35 -4.70
N PHE A 160 13.94 6.29 -4.38
CA PHE A 160 13.49 6.37 -2.99
C PHE A 160 14.07 5.22 -2.14
N ARG A 161 13.98 3.98 -2.62
CA ARG A 161 14.58 2.82 -1.92
C ARG A 161 16.09 2.96 -1.74
N ALA A 162 16.79 3.52 -2.73
CA ALA A 162 18.23 3.78 -2.69
C ALA A 162 18.64 4.72 -1.54
N GLN A 163 17.75 5.57 -1.03
CA GLN A 163 18.06 6.44 0.11
C GLN A 163 18.36 5.62 1.37
N ALA A 164 17.69 4.48 1.55
CA ALA A 164 17.94 3.59 2.68
C ALA A 164 19.14 2.66 2.46
N THR A 165 19.38 2.20 1.22
CA THR A 165 20.41 1.20 0.91
C THR A 165 21.72 1.78 0.37
N LYS A 166 21.76 3.08 0.06
CA LYS A 166 22.80 3.82 -0.70
C LYS A 166 22.98 3.39 -2.16
N TYR A 167 22.25 2.36 -2.63
CA TYR A 167 22.39 1.83 -3.98
C TYR A 167 21.02 1.73 -4.68
N PRO A 168 20.85 2.33 -5.87
CA PRO A 168 19.70 2.06 -6.74
C PRO A 168 19.63 0.59 -7.13
N GLU A 169 18.48 0.13 -7.64
CA GLU A 169 18.41 -1.24 -8.16
C GLU A 169 19.30 -1.41 -9.40
N LEU A 170 19.76 -2.64 -9.64
CA LEU A 170 20.75 -2.95 -10.70
C LEU A 170 20.35 -2.46 -12.09
N HIS A 171 19.07 -2.55 -12.44
CA HIS A 171 18.56 -2.08 -13.73
C HIS A 171 18.58 -0.55 -13.85
N ILE A 172 18.45 0.17 -12.74
CA ILE A 172 18.61 1.63 -12.71
C ILE A 172 20.08 1.99 -12.81
N GLN A 173 20.97 1.26 -12.12
CA GLN A 173 22.41 1.44 -12.29
C GLN A 173 22.86 1.24 -13.73
N ALA A 174 22.31 0.23 -14.45
CA ALA A 174 22.57 0.02 -15.87
C ALA A 174 22.14 1.23 -16.73
N LEU A 175 20.94 1.76 -16.49
CA LEU A 175 20.44 2.94 -17.21
C LEU A 175 21.24 4.20 -16.87
N ASP A 176 21.64 4.38 -15.60
CA ASP A 176 22.51 5.48 -15.16
C ASP A 176 23.85 5.42 -15.88
N PHE A 177 24.45 4.23 -15.95
CA PHE A 177 25.71 3.99 -16.63
C PHE A 177 25.64 4.29 -18.13
N LEU A 178 24.63 3.77 -18.83
CA LEU A 178 24.44 4.02 -20.28
C LEU A 178 24.21 5.50 -20.57
N GLN A 179 23.43 6.18 -19.72
CA GLN A 179 23.16 7.61 -19.91
C GLN A 179 24.41 8.45 -19.62
N ALA A 180 25.19 8.12 -18.59
CA ALA A 180 26.43 8.82 -18.25
C ALA A 180 27.49 8.73 -19.36
N ARG A 181 27.51 7.62 -20.09
CA ARG A 181 28.35 7.43 -21.29
C ARG A 181 27.82 8.14 -22.54
N GLY A 182 26.58 8.62 -22.51
CA GLY A 182 25.91 9.18 -23.68
C GLY A 182 25.33 8.14 -24.65
N ASP A 183 25.33 6.85 -24.28
CA ASP A 183 24.75 5.78 -25.12
C ASP A 183 23.23 5.90 -25.24
N ILE A 184 22.58 6.52 -24.25
CA ILE A 184 21.14 6.82 -24.26
C ILE A 184 20.86 8.26 -23.83
N THR A 185 19.81 8.84 -24.38
CA THR A 185 19.29 10.16 -23.95
C THR A 185 18.38 10.03 -22.73
N SER A 186 18.19 11.13 -22.00
CA SER A 186 17.19 11.21 -20.93
C SER A 186 15.78 10.90 -21.45
N GLN A 187 15.45 11.35 -22.67
CA GLN A 187 14.16 11.09 -23.30
C GLN A 187 13.95 9.60 -23.60
N PHE A 188 14.97 8.92 -24.14
CA PHE A 188 14.91 7.48 -24.36
C PHE A 188 14.68 6.74 -23.03
N ARG A 189 15.43 7.11 -22.01
CA ARG A 189 15.34 6.51 -20.68
C ARG A 189 13.95 6.66 -20.05
N SER A 190 13.33 7.84 -20.14
CA SER A 190 12.00 8.07 -19.57
C SER A 190 10.93 7.16 -20.20
N ASN A 191 11.08 6.84 -21.48
CA ASN A 191 10.16 5.96 -22.21
C ASN A 191 10.55 4.48 -22.16
N PHE A 192 11.69 4.14 -21.56
CA PHE A 192 12.22 2.80 -21.57
C PHE A 192 11.51 1.91 -20.52
N PRO A 193 11.10 0.67 -20.88
CA PRO A 193 10.38 -0.23 -19.99
C PRO A 193 11.31 -0.81 -18.90
N ALA A 194 11.56 -0.02 -17.85
CA ALA A 194 12.48 -0.35 -16.77
C ALA A 194 12.12 -1.65 -16.02
N THR A 195 10.83 -1.98 -15.91
CA THR A 195 10.36 -3.24 -15.31
C THR A 195 10.76 -4.47 -16.12
N THR A 196 10.76 -4.37 -17.45
CA THR A 196 11.22 -5.44 -18.34
C THR A 196 12.71 -5.66 -18.17
N LEU A 197 13.51 -4.57 -18.17
CA LEU A 197 14.95 -4.67 -17.93
C LEU A 197 15.27 -5.23 -16.56
N LYS A 198 14.53 -4.83 -15.52
CA LYS A 198 14.64 -5.41 -14.18
C LYS A 198 14.49 -6.93 -14.22
N ARG A 199 13.44 -7.45 -14.86
CA ARG A 199 13.19 -8.89 -15.00
C ARG A 199 14.32 -9.62 -15.73
N LEU A 200 14.89 -9.00 -16.76
CA LEU A 200 16.03 -9.57 -17.51
C LEU A 200 17.30 -9.62 -16.66
N ILE A 201 17.66 -8.53 -15.98
CA ILE A 201 18.86 -8.46 -15.13
C ILE A 201 18.74 -9.33 -13.88
N ASP A 202 17.54 -9.46 -13.31
CA ASP A 202 17.32 -10.33 -12.14
C ASP A 202 17.46 -11.82 -12.50
N THR A 203 17.22 -12.19 -13.76
CA THR A 203 17.37 -13.57 -14.25
C THR A 203 18.86 -13.90 -14.44
N PRO A 204 19.47 -14.79 -13.63
CA PRO A 204 20.93 -14.98 -13.63
C PRO A 204 21.50 -15.35 -15.00
N MET A 205 20.88 -16.31 -15.70
CA MET A 205 21.34 -16.76 -17.02
C MET A 205 21.32 -15.63 -18.06
N VAL A 206 20.30 -14.76 -18.03
CA VAL A 206 20.18 -13.62 -18.95
C VAL A 206 21.22 -12.56 -18.61
N ARG A 207 21.38 -12.23 -17.33
CA ARG A 207 22.39 -11.29 -16.84
C ARG A 207 23.80 -11.70 -17.25
N THR A 208 24.17 -12.96 -17.05
CA THR A 208 25.47 -13.50 -17.46
C THR A 208 25.66 -13.42 -18.97
N LYS A 209 24.64 -13.75 -19.78
CA LYS A 209 24.70 -13.61 -21.24
C LYS A 209 24.85 -12.16 -21.71
N MET A 210 24.38 -11.19 -20.93
CA MET A 210 24.60 -9.76 -21.18
C MET A 210 26.00 -9.28 -20.77
N GLY A 211 26.86 -10.17 -20.28
CA GLY A 211 28.18 -9.79 -19.75
C GLY A 211 28.08 -9.00 -18.45
N LEU A 212 27.00 -9.17 -17.69
CA LEU A 212 26.76 -8.49 -16.42
C LEU A 212 26.81 -9.48 -15.26
N ASP A 213 27.16 -8.99 -14.08
CA ASP A 213 27.07 -9.70 -12.82
C ASP A 213 26.68 -8.77 -11.67
N ARG A 214 26.51 -9.32 -10.47
CA ARG A 214 26.17 -8.60 -9.25
C ARG A 214 27.24 -8.81 -8.19
N LYS A 215 27.97 -7.74 -7.84
CA LYS A 215 28.83 -7.70 -6.65
C LYS A 215 28.07 -7.01 -5.51
N GLY A 216 27.46 -7.80 -4.64
CA GLY A 216 26.61 -7.28 -3.56
C GLY A 216 25.37 -6.54 -4.10
N GLN A 217 25.32 -5.22 -3.90
CA GLN A 217 24.25 -4.36 -4.44
C GLN A 217 24.66 -3.59 -5.70
N GLN A 218 25.87 -3.82 -6.22
CA GLN A 218 26.38 -3.12 -7.39
C GLN A 218 26.32 -3.99 -8.64
N LEU A 219 26.00 -3.36 -9.77
CA LEU A 219 26.13 -3.97 -11.08
C LEU A 219 27.60 -4.01 -11.47
N ALA A 220 28.08 -5.19 -11.83
CA ALA A 220 29.43 -5.41 -12.33
C ALA A 220 29.38 -5.91 -13.78
N ARG A 221 30.43 -5.66 -14.56
CA ARG A 221 30.65 -6.31 -15.85
C ARG A 221 31.45 -7.60 -15.64
N LEU A 222 31.20 -8.62 -16.46
CA LEU A 222 31.90 -9.90 -16.45
C LEU A 222 33.19 -9.93 -17.28
N GLY A 223 33.49 -8.86 -18.03
CA GLY A 223 34.71 -8.72 -18.83
C GLY A 223 35.19 -7.27 -18.91
N GLU A 224 36.47 -7.07 -19.27
CA GLU A 224 37.03 -5.75 -19.56
C GLU A 224 36.62 -5.30 -20.97
N GLU A 225 36.61 -3.99 -21.21
CA GLU A 225 36.23 -3.41 -22.52
C GLU A 225 37.14 -3.85 -23.68
N ASP A 226 38.32 -4.39 -23.35
CA ASP A 226 39.35 -4.82 -24.29
C ASP A 226 39.08 -6.19 -24.95
N ASP A 227 38.11 -6.97 -24.45
CA ASP A 227 37.72 -8.26 -25.06
C ASP A 227 36.66 -8.11 -26.17
N VAL A 228 36.16 -6.90 -26.41
CA VAL A 228 35.23 -6.64 -27.50
C VAL A 228 36.04 -6.42 -28.78
N VAL A 229 35.96 -7.37 -29.72
CA VAL A 229 36.50 -7.20 -31.06
C VAL A 229 35.93 -5.90 -31.66
N LYS A 230 36.80 -4.90 -31.84
CA LYS A 230 36.47 -3.69 -32.60
C LYS A 230 36.36 -4.12 -34.06
N ILE A 231 35.14 -4.18 -34.58
CA ILE A 231 34.85 -4.35 -36.02
C ILE A 231 34.72 -2.95 -36.62
#